data_AF-A0A9D6V3M9-F1
#
_entry.id   AF-A0A9D6V3M9-F1
#
_cell.length_a   1.000
_cell.length_b   1.000
_cell.length_c   1.000
_cell.angle_alpha   90.00
_cell.angle_beta   90.00
_cell.angle_gamma   90.00
#
_symmetry.space_group_name_H-M   'P 1'
#
loop_
_entity.id
_entity.type
_entity.pdbx_description
1 polymer ?
#
loop_
_entity_poly.entity_id
_entity_poly.type
_entity_poly.pdbx_seq_one_letter_code
_entity_poly.pdbx_strand_id
1 'polypeptide(L)'
;MCIDGVGHLVMNDENIQRLMSHPSLGIIHKQVVMSLYSLDANHELPEYKRMLPIYLGIDWEACQAIIDAIEKAGLVARTSDGIVLTHPVQLDASPACGCR
;
A
#
# COMPACT_ATOMS: atom_id res chain seq x y z
N MET A 1 -9.86 7.08 -14.01
CA MET A 1 -9.48 6.58 -12.68
C MET A 1 -8.06 7.02 -12.41
N CYS A 2 -7.85 8.01 -11.54
CA CYS A 2 -6.54 8.57 -11.24
C CYS A 2 -5.83 7.70 -10.20
N ILE A 3 -5.21 6.60 -10.64
CA ILE A 3 -4.35 5.76 -9.78
C ILE A 3 -2.91 6.31 -9.74
N ASP A 4 -2.65 7.43 -10.43
CA ASP A 4 -1.30 7.89 -10.81
C ASP A 4 -0.61 8.77 -9.76
N GLY A 5 -1.28 9.14 -8.67
CA GLY A 5 -0.72 10.05 -7.67
C GLY A 5 0.24 9.39 -6.67
N VAL A 6 -0.05 8.14 -6.29
CA VAL A 6 0.63 7.49 -5.15
C VAL A 6 1.89 6.76 -5.58
N GLY A 7 1.91 6.22 -6.80
CA GLY A 7 3.05 5.45 -7.29
C GLY A 7 4.33 6.26 -7.36
N HIS A 8 4.25 7.51 -7.84
CA HIS A 8 5.40 8.41 -7.85
C HIS A 8 5.90 8.76 -6.44
N LEU A 9 5.01 8.91 -5.45
CA LEU A 9 5.40 9.20 -4.07
C LEU A 9 6.10 8.01 -3.42
N VAL A 10 5.52 6.81 -3.55
CA VAL A 10 6.09 5.56 -3.05
C VAL A 10 7.44 5.26 -3.72
N MET A 11 7.56 5.53 -5.02
CA MET A 11 8.78 5.31 -5.79
C MET A 11 9.81 6.42 -5.62
N ASN A 12 9.53 7.53 -4.92
CA ASN A 12 10.53 8.56 -4.63
C ASN A 12 11.00 8.54 -3.17
N ASP A 13 10.31 7.81 -2.30
CA ASP A 13 10.74 7.62 -0.92
C ASP A 13 11.82 6.53 -0.85
N GLU A 14 13.04 6.93 -0.51
CA GLU A 14 14.19 6.02 -0.41
C GLU A 14 14.01 4.94 0.68
N ASN A 15 13.28 5.22 1.75
CA ASN A 15 12.99 4.25 2.79
C ASN A 15 12.00 3.21 2.27
N ILE A 16 10.91 3.65 1.64
CA ILE A 16 9.92 2.73 1.08
C ILE A 16 10.56 1.86 -0.02
N GLN A 17 11.37 2.45 -0.90
CA GLN A 17 12.14 1.68 -1.89
C GLN A 17 13.06 0.65 -1.25
N ARG A 18 13.79 1.04 -0.19
CA ARG A 18 14.67 0.11 0.54
C ARG A 18 13.88 -1.04 1.15
N LEU A 19 12.73 -0.77 1.77
CA LEU A 19 11.87 -1.83 2.33
C LEU A 19 11.25 -2.69 1.20
N MET A 20 10.87 -2.10 0.07
CA MET A 20 10.40 -2.83 -1.11
C MET A 20 11.49 -3.68 -1.79
N SER A 21 12.77 -3.39 -1.54
CA SER A 21 13.90 -4.20 -2.01
C SER A 21 14.12 -5.46 -1.16
N HIS A 22 13.36 -5.64 -0.07
CA HIS A 22 13.52 -6.77 0.84
C HIS A 22 13.31 -8.11 0.11
N PRO A 23 14.20 -9.10 0.27
CA PRO A 23 14.19 -10.34 -0.53
C PRO A 23 12.95 -11.22 -0.31
N SER A 24 12.23 -11.03 0.79
CA SER A 24 10.96 -11.71 1.06
C SER A 24 9.79 -11.16 0.23
N LEU A 25 9.94 -9.98 -0.39
CA LEU A 25 8.89 -9.34 -1.17
C LEU A 25 9.03 -9.65 -2.67
N GLY A 26 8.32 -10.70 -3.10
CA GLY A 26 8.05 -10.96 -4.51
C GLY A 26 7.12 -9.91 -5.17
N ILE A 27 6.89 -10.07 -6.48
CA ILE A 27 6.07 -9.17 -7.30
C ILE A 27 4.67 -8.95 -6.70
N ILE A 28 4.02 -10.02 -6.26
CA ILE A 28 2.66 -9.96 -5.67
C ILE A 28 2.66 -9.07 -4.42
N HIS A 29 3.66 -9.20 -3.55
CA HIS A 29 3.76 -8.37 -2.34
C HIS A 29 3.90 -6.90 -2.69
N LYS A 30 4.74 -6.56 -3.68
CA LYS A 30 4.92 -5.18 -4.13
C LYS A 30 3.63 -4.61 -4.71
N GLN A 31 2.90 -5.41 -5.49
CA GLN A 31 1.57 -5.01 -5.98
C GLN A 31 0.61 -4.71 -4.83
N VAL A 32 0.56 -5.56 -3.81
CA VAL A 32 -0.28 -5.33 -2.62
C VAL A 32 0.15 -4.09 -1.85
N VAL A 33 1.45 -3.86 -1.67
CA VAL A 33 1.96 -2.61 -1.07
C VAL A 33 1.41 -1.40 -1.84
N MET A 34 1.54 -1.37 -3.16
CA MET A 34 1.00 -0.27 -3.97
C MET A 34 -0.51 -0.07 -3.78
N SER A 35 -1.27 -1.16 -3.70
CA SER A 35 -2.70 -1.10 -3.41
C SER A 35 -3.00 -0.56 -2.01
N LEU A 36 -2.25 -0.95 -0.98
CA LEU A 36 -2.42 -0.45 0.38
C LEU A 36 -2.13 1.05 0.48
N TYR A 37 -1.06 1.52 -0.16
CA TYR A 37 -0.75 2.95 -0.24
C TYR A 37 -1.83 3.72 -1.02
N SER A 38 -2.42 3.11 -2.05
CA SER A 38 -3.54 3.71 -2.76
C SER A 38 -4.80 3.78 -1.90
N LEU A 39 -5.08 2.77 -1.07
CA LEU A 39 -6.21 2.79 -0.13
C LEU A 39 -5.99 3.84 0.96
N ASP A 40 -4.78 3.92 1.53
CA ASP A 40 -4.43 4.92 2.54
C ASP A 40 -4.58 6.36 2.02
N ALA A 41 -4.09 6.61 0.81
CA ALA A 41 -4.28 7.86 0.09
C ALA A 41 -5.76 8.29 -0.08
N ASN A 42 -6.66 7.32 -0.22
CA ASN A 42 -8.10 7.56 -0.34
C ASN A 42 -8.83 7.52 1.01
N HIS A 43 -8.11 7.36 2.14
CA HIS A 43 -8.67 7.12 3.48
C HIS A 43 -9.51 5.84 3.58
N GLU A 44 -9.27 4.87 2.70
CA GLU A 44 -9.96 3.59 2.59
C GLU A 44 -9.10 2.42 3.10
N LEU A 45 -7.97 2.70 3.76
CA LEU A 45 -7.12 1.66 4.36
C LEU A 45 -7.90 0.69 5.26
N PRO A 46 -8.89 1.10 6.09
CA PRO A 46 -9.69 0.16 6.87
C PRO A 46 -10.43 -0.90 6.05
N GLU A 47 -10.75 -0.61 4.78
CA GLU A 47 -11.45 -1.52 3.88
C GLU A 47 -10.53 -2.57 3.24
N TYR A 48 -9.22 -2.55 3.51
CA TYR A 48 -8.24 -3.45 2.89
C TYR A 48 -8.63 -4.94 2.99
N LYS A 49 -9.26 -5.37 4.11
CA LYS A 49 -9.70 -6.76 4.30
C LYS A 49 -10.74 -7.20 3.28
N ARG A 50 -11.59 -6.28 2.87
CA ARG A 50 -12.63 -6.51 1.87
C ARG A 50 -12.07 -6.34 0.45
N MET A 51 -11.22 -5.35 0.25
CA MET A 51 -10.74 -4.95 -1.08
C MET A 51 -9.65 -5.89 -1.63
N LEU A 52 -8.69 -6.32 -0.80
CA LEU A 52 -7.57 -7.15 -1.26
C LEU A 52 -8.01 -8.50 -1.88
N PRO A 53 -8.93 -9.28 -1.28
CA PRO A 53 -9.44 -10.50 -1.91
C PRO A 53 -10.03 -10.25 -3.30
N ILE A 54 -10.75 -9.14 -3.45
CA ILE A 54 -11.38 -8.75 -4.73
C ILE A 54 -10.32 -8.37 -5.75
N TYR A 55 -9.32 -7.58 -5.36
CA TYR A 55 -8.25 -7.13 -6.26
C TYR A 55 -7.31 -8.25 -6.69
N LEU A 56 -7.04 -9.20 -5.81
CA LEU A 56 -6.13 -10.32 -6.07
C LEU A 56 -6.84 -11.55 -6.64
N GLY A 57 -8.18 -11.62 -6.51
CA GLY A 57 -8.95 -12.79 -6.91
C GLY A 57 -8.65 -14.03 -6.08
N ILE A 58 -8.21 -13.85 -4.83
CA ILE A 58 -7.85 -14.91 -3.89
C ILE A 58 -8.63 -14.75 -2.59
N ASP A 59 -8.65 -15.80 -1.77
CA ASP A 59 -9.28 -15.78 -0.46
C ASP A 59 -8.50 -14.93 0.56
N TRP A 60 -9.16 -14.63 1.69
CA TRP A 60 -8.57 -13.79 2.74
C TRP A 60 -7.36 -14.46 3.42
N GLU A 61 -7.33 -15.78 3.55
CA GLU A 61 -6.21 -16.49 4.18
C GLU A 61 -4.93 -16.32 3.36
N ALA A 62 -5.04 -16.44 2.03
CA ALA A 62 -3.94 -16.13 1.11
C ALA A 62 -3.53 -14.65 1.16
N CYS A 63 -4.49 -13.72 1.23
CA CYS A 63 -4.20 -12.29 1.42
C CYS A 63 -3.44 -12.04 2.72
N GLN A 64 -3.83 -12.73 3.81
CA GLN A 64 -3.22 -12.56 5.12
C GLN A 64 -1.74 -12.97 5.12
N ALA A 65 -1.38 -14.06 4.44
CA ALA A 65 0.01 -14.47 4.27
C ALA A 65 0.87 -13.42 3.53
N ILE A 66 0.29 -12.73 2.54
CA ILE A 66 0.95 -11.64 1.84
C ILE A 66 1.17 -10.45 2.78
N ILE A 67 0.15 -10.09 3.57
CA ILE A 67 0.24 -9.01 4.57
C ILE A 67 1.29 -9.33 5.63
N ASP A 68 1.38 -10.58 6.10
CA ASP A 68 2.41 -11.02 7.06
C ASP A 68 3.83 -10.83 6.51
N ALA A 69 4.04 -11.11 5.22
CA ALA A 69 5.34 -10.89 4.59
C ALA A 69 5.66 -9.39 4.44
N ILE A 70 4.66 -8.55 4.16
CA ILE A 70 4.79 -7.09 4.07
C ILE A 70 5.08 -6.48 5.45
N GLU A 71 4.43 -6.97 6.49
CA GLU A 71 4.66 -6.58 7.89
C GLU A 71 6.09 -6.93 8.33
N LYS A 72 6.57 -8.14 8.01
CA LYS A 72 7.97 -8.54 8.28
C LYS A 72 8.99 -7.68 7.55
N ALA A 73 8.65 -7.18 6.36
CA ALA A 73 9.48 -6.25 5.63
C ALA A 73 9.40 -4.81 6.17
N GLY A 74 8.54 -4.54 7.15
CA GLY A 74 8.46 -3.26 7.86
C GLY A 74 7.69 -2.17 7.12
N LEU A 75 6.89 -2.51 6.10
CA LEU A 75 6.05 -1.55 5.36
C LEU A 75 4.67 -1.32 5.99
N VAL A 76 4.25 -2.26 6.84
CA VAL A 76 2.95 -2.27 7.52
C VAL A 76 3.17 -2.69 8.96
N ALA A 77 2.39 -2.13 9.89
CA ALA A 77 2.29 -2.59 11.26
C ALA A 77 0.83 -2.94 11.59
N ARG A 78 0.60 -4.04 12.31
CA ARG A 78 -0.73 -4.37 12.85
C ARG A 78 -1.04 -3.54 14.09
N THR A 79 -2.28 -3.08 14.19
CA THR A 79 -2.83 -2.36 15.33
C THR A 79 -4.10 -3.07 15.82
N SER A 80 -4.64 -2.61 16.96
CA SER A 80 -5.92 -3.10 17.49
C SER A 80 -7.07 -2.94 16.50
N ASP A 81 -7.00 -1.93 15.63
CA ASP A 81 -8.04 -1.55 14.68
C ASP A 81 -7.78 -2.05 13.25
N GLY A 82 -6.64 -2.70 12.99
CA GLY A 82 -6.31 -3.23 11.65
C GLY A 82 -4.84 -3.16 11.32
N ILE A 83 -4.51 -2.46 10.24
CA ILE A 83 -3.14 -2.21 9.82
C ILE A 83 -2.92 -0.71 9.59
N VAL A 84 -1.69 -0.28 9.78
CA VAL A 84 -1.23 1.07 9.42
C VAL A 84 0.04 0.96 8.58
N LEU A 85 0.21 1.89 7.65
CA LEU A 85 1.47 2.03 6.92
C LEU A 85 2.54 2.60 7.87
N THR A 86 3.72 2.01 7.89
CA THR A 86 4.83 2.51 8.73
C THR A 86 5.43 3.80 8.16
N HIS A 87 5.31 3.99 6.85
CA HIS A 87 5.79 5.16 6.12
C HIS A 87 4.65 5.73 5.26
N PRO A 88 3.63 6.38 5.85
CA PRO A 88 2.54 6.95 5.06
C PRO A 88 3.07 8.06 4.15
N VAL A 89 2.65 8.05 2.88
CA VAL A 89 2.98 9.14 1.95
C VAL A 89 2.01 10.29 2.17
N GLN A 90 2.54 11.49 2.39
CA GLN A 90 1.71 12.68 2.37
C GLN A 90 1.39 13.01 0.91
N LEU A 91 0.13 12.84 0.54
CA LEU A 91 -0.39 13.53 -0.63
C LEU A 91 -0.42 15.01 -0.27
N ASP A 92 0.61 15.74 -0.69
CA ASP A 92 0.48 17.19 -0.81
C ASP A 92 -0.77 17.41 -1.68
N ALA A 93 -1.79 18.00 -1.07
CA ALA A 93 -2.94 18.51 -1.79
C ALA A 93 -2.48 19.69 -2.65
N SER A 94 -1.60 19.46 -3.63
CA SER A 94 -1.39 20.39 -4.71
C SER A 94 -2.66 20.33 -5.56
N PRO A 95 -3.45 21.42 -5.64
CA PRO A 95 -4.57 21.49 -6.56
C PRO A 95 -4.00 21.63 -7.97
N ALA A 96 -3.45 20.56 -8.53
CA ALA A 96 -3.11 20.48 -9.94
C ALA A 96 -4.38 20.19 -10.77
N CYS A 97 -5.51 20.82 -10.42
CA CYS A 97 -6.56 21.14 -11.38
C CYS A 97 -6.21 22.48 -12.04
N GLY A 98 -5.06 22.52 -12.69
CA GLY A 98 -4.63 23.62 -13.56
C GLY A 98 -5.01 23.35 -15.01
N CYS A 99 -6.27 22.98 -15.27
CA CYS A 99 -6.80 23.07 -16.63
C CYS A 99 -7.28 24.51 -16.83
N ARG A 100 -6.44 25.31 -17.48
CA ARG A 100 -6.74 26.66 -17.92
C ARG A 100 -7.59 26.64 -19.19
#